data_AF-A0A357CX78-F1
#
_entry.id   AF-A0A357CX78-F1
#
_cell.length_a   1.000
_cell.length_b   1.000
_cell.length_c   1.000
_cell.angle_alpha   90.00
_cell.angle_beta   90.00
_cell.angle_gamma   90.00
#
_symmetry.space_group_name_H-M   'P 1'
#
loop_
_entity.id
_entity.type
_entity.pdbx_description
1 polymer ?
#
loop_
_entity_poly.entity_id
_entity_poly.type
_entity_poly.pdbx_seq_one_letter_code
_entity_poly.pdbx_strand_id
1 'polypeptide(L)'
;RKIKPATLEMKKAYQPVKVTLIDEKTGKFCIENRNFFTSLDNIECVYTIEADGVPASGGFIDISGIAPGGKRELELDINSVDGEIVFITFSFILKSDCFWAKKGYEITFEQIELKSLALQKTDIVTKKSTAPEICRKTGIIEVKTEKTTLSFCNKTGMLASIILNGKNILEKKAGLSLYRAPIDND
;
A
#
# COMPACT_ATOMS: atom_id res chain seq x y z
N ARG A 1 -5.35 -4.42 28.09
CA ARG A 1 -6.08 -3.58 27.10
C ARG A 1 -5.57 -3.96 25.71
N LYS A 2 -6.45 -4.20 24.72
CA LYS A 2 -6.06 -4.60 23.35
C LYS A 2 -6.24 -3.41 22.40
N ILE A 3 -5.27 -3.18 21.52
CA ILE A 3 -5.29 -2.08 20.53
C ILE A 3 -6.37 -2.36 19.49
N LYS A 4 -7.08 -1.30 19.06
CA LYS A 4 -8.04 -1.33 17.95
C LYS A 4 -7.46 -0.58 16.74
N PRO A 5 -7.90 -0.86 15.50
CA PRO A 5 -7.41 -0.16 14.30
C PRO A 5 -7.49 1.37 14.40
N ALA A 6 -8.58 1.92 14.96
CA ALA A 6 -8.74 3.36 15.16
C ALA A 6 -7.64 3.99 16.05
N THR A 7 -7.02 3.23 16.96
CA THR A 7 -5.89 3.72 17.77
C THR A 7 -4.64 3.95 16.92
N LEU A 8 -4.44 3.17 15.86
CA LEU A 8 -3.33 3.35 14.93
C LEU A 8 -3.52 4.62 14.09
N GLU A 9 -4.75 4.87 13.63
CA GLU A 9 -5.10 6.13 12.95
C GLU A 9 -4.89 7.34 13.86
N MET A 10 -5.30 7.24 15.14
CA MET A 10 -5.05 8.30 16.11
C MET A 10 -3.54 8.56 16.33
N LYS A 11 -2.72 7.50 16.41
CA LYS A 11 -1.26 7.62 16.50
C LYS A 11 -0.70 8.39 15.31
N LYS A 12 -1.15 8.08 14.09
CA LYS A 12 -0.70 8.75 12.86
C LYS A 12 -1.19 10.19 12.77
N ALA A 13 -2.46 10.46 13.09
CA ALA A 13 -3.03 11.81 13.07
C ALA A 13 -2.30 12.77 14.04
N TYR A 14 -1.86 12.25 15.19
CA TYR A 14 -1.17 13.02 16.23
C TYR A 14 0.36 13.03 16.08
N GLN A 15 0.87 12.68 14.91
CA GLN A 15 2.31 12.55 14.69
C GLN A 15 3.08 13.85 15.02
N PRO A 16 4.19 13.75 15.79
CA PRO A 16 5.00 14.90 16.20
C PRO A 16 6.02 15.33 15.14
N VAL A 17 6.22 14.52 14.10
CA VAL A 17 7.11 14.82 12.98
C VAL A 17 6.31 14.73 11.70
N LYS A 18 6.51 15.70 10.79
CA LYS A 18 5.92 15.70 9.46
C LYS A 18 7.02 15.69 8.42
N VAL A 19 6.86 14.87 7.39
CA VAL A 19 7.71 14.88 6.20
C VAL A 19 6.90 15.39 5.02
N THR A 20 7.53 16.16 4.14
CA THR A 20 6.89 16.65 2.92
C THR A 20 7.89 16.58 1.78
N LEU A 21 7.47 16.02 0.64
CA LEU A 21 8.23 16.08 -0.60
C LEU A 21 8.12 17.50 -1.17
N ILE A 22 9.26 18.16 -1.33
CA ILE A 22 9.37 19.53 -1.83
C ILE A 22 9.62 19.51 -3.34
N ASP A 23 10.52 18.63 -3.80
CA ASP A 23 10.81 18.44 -5.22
C ASP A 23 11.18 16.98 -5.49
N GLU A 24 10.35 16.34 -6.31
CA GLU A 24 10.51 14.95 -6.75
C GLU A 24 11.74 14.75 -7.63
N LYS A 25 12.12 15.72 -8.47
CA LYS A 25 13.23 15.53 -9.43
C LYS A 25 14.58 15.44 -8.73
N THR A 26 14.73 16.27 -7.70
CA THR A 26 15.97 16.38 -6.91
C THR A 26 15.95 15.49 -5.67
N GLY A 27 14.82 14.84 -5.36
CA GLY A 27 14.66 14.05 -4.14
C GLY A 27 14.71 14.91 -2.89
N LYS A 28 14.17 16.14 -2.94
CA LYS A 28 14.22 17.10 -1.85
C LYS A 28 13.02 16.96 -0.94
N PHE A 29 13.28 16.75 0.36
CA PHE A 29 12.28 16.60 1.40
C PHE A 29 12.45 17.66 2.49
N CYS A 30 11.37 17.96 3.21
CA CYS A 30 11.38 18.77 4.42
C CYS A 30 10.87 17.95 5.61
N ILE A 31 11.67 17.87 6.67
CA ILE A 31 11.30 17.32 7.97
C ILE A 31 10.96 18.48 8.89
N GLU A 32 9.75 18.46 9.46
CA GLU A 32 9.23 19.46 10.40
C GLU A 32 8.99 18.83 11.78
N ASN A 33 9.56 19.43 12.81
CA ASN A 33 9.27 19.10 14.20
C ASN A 33 8.02 19.86 14.68
N ARG A 34 6.93 19.14 14.92
CA ARG A 34 5.64 19.70 15.38
C ARG A 34 5.52 19.73 16.91
N ASN A 35 6.55 19.33 17.66
CA ASN A 35 6.57 19.52 19.10
C ASN A 35 6.75 21.01 19.45
N PHE A 36 6.17 21.41 20.58
CA PHE A 36 6.28 22.79 21.09
C PHE A 36 7.52 23.02 21.96
N PHE A 37 8.05 21.99 22.62
CA PHE A 37 9.10 22.15 23.64
C PHE A 37 10.25 21.14 23.54
N THR A 38 10.16 20.14 22.66
CA THR A 38 11.16 19.07 22.55
C THR A 38 11.78 19.06 21.17
N SER A 39 13.12 19.05 21.09
CA SER A 39 13.85 18.82 19.85
C SER A 39 13.72 17.37 19.40
N LEU A 40 14.18 17.05 18.19
CA LEU A 40 14.21 15.65 17.70
C LEU A 40 15.46 14.87 18.14
N ASP A 41 16.19 15.35 19.16
CA ASP A 41 17.50 14.79 19.55
C ASP A 41 17.46 13.37 20.10
N ASN A 42 16.33 12.90 20.64
CA ASN A 42 16.18 11.52 21.10
C ASN A 42 15.51 10.59 20.06
N ILE A 43 15.39 11.08 18.82
CA ILE A 43 14.74 10.36 17.72
C ILE A 43 15.79 10.10 16.63
N GLU A 44 15.77 8.92 16.04
CA GLU A 44 16.46 8.60 14.79
C GLU A 44 15.45 8.49 13.65
N CYS A 45 15.85 8.92 12.47
CA CYS A 45 15.06 8.73 11.25
C CYS A 45 15.76 7.68 10.39
N VAL A 46 15.03 6.60 10.09
CA VAL A 46 15.43 5.58 9.13
C VAL A 46 14.53 5.71 7.92
N TYR A 47 15.11 5.72 6.73
CA TYR A 47 14.31 5.66 5.50
C TYR A 47 14.51 4.32 4.78
N THR A 48 13.48 3.86 4.08
CA THR A 48 13.51 2.70 3.20
C THR A 48 12.80 3.06 1.91
N ILE A 49 13.44 2.77 0.77
CA ILE A 49 12.84 2.87 -0.55
C ILE A 49 12.46 1.46 -0.99
N GLU A 50 11.20 1.27 -1.34
CA GLU A 50 10.63 0.01 -1.79
C GLU A 50 10.21 0.14 -3.26
N ALA A 51 10.62 -0.83 -4.07
CA ALA A 51 10.21 -0.99 -5.45
C ALA A 51 9.32 -2.23 -5.56
N ASP A 52 8.10 -2.07 -6.06
CA ASP A 52 7.13 -3.15 -6.29
C ASP A 52 6.89 -4.02 -5.02
N GLY A 53 6.91 -3.37 -3.86
CA GLY A 53 6.73 -3.99 -2.55
C GLY A 53 7.97 -4.68 -1.97
N VAL A 54 9.14 -4.49 -2.59
CA VAL A 54 10.42 -5.06 -2.14
C VAL A 54 11.39 -3.94 -1.73
N PRO A 55 11.98 -3.99 -0.52
CA PRO A 55 13.01 -3.04 -0.11
C PRO A 55 14.23 -3.07 -1.05
N ALA A 56 14.60 -1.91 -1.59
CA ALA A 56 15.67 -1.76 -2.57
C ALA A 56 16.82 -0.87 -2.09
N SER A 57 16.53 0.15 -1.27
CA SER A 57 17.53 1.05 -0.71
C SER A 57 17.06 1.58 0.65
N GLY A 58 17.97 2.12 1.45
CA GLY A 58 17.64 2.68 2.75
C GLY A 58 18.86 3.21 3.49
N GLY A 59 18.60 3.91 4.59
CA GLY A 59 19.67 4.52 5.37
C GLY A 59 19.17 5.32 6.56
N PHE A 60 20.09 6.02 7.20
CA PHE A 60 19.83 6.88 8.34
C PHE A 60 19.90 8.35 7.94
N ILE A 61 19.01 9.16 8.50
CA ILE A 61 19.01 10.61 8.34
C ILE A 61 19.27 11.23 9.70
N ASP A 62 20.31 12.06 9.78
CA ASP A 62 20.55 12.86 10.97
C ASP A 62 19.51 13.98 11.08
N ILE A 63 18.65 13.85 12.09
CA ILE A 63 17.61 14.82 12.46
C ILE A 63 17.91 15.51 13.80
N SER A 64 19.11 15.30 14.37
CA SER A 64 19.53 15.98 15.60
C SER A 64 19.60 17.49 15.41
N GLY A 65 19.25 18.26 16.43
CA GLY A 65 19.24 19.72 16.42
C GLY A 65 18.01 20.35 15.76
N ILE A 66 17.05 19.58 15.25
CA ILE A 66 15.77 20.16 14.79
C ILE A 66 14.97 20.59 16.03
N ALA A 67 15.05 21.89 16.33
CA ALA A 67 14.39 22.54 17.46
C ALA A 67 12.85 22.41 17.39
N PRO A 68 12.12 22.66 18.49
CA PRO A 68 10.67 22.73 18.47
C PRO A 68 10.14 23.71 17.42
N GLY A 69 9.17 23.28 16.61
CA GLY A 69 8.66 24.06 15.46
C GLY A 69 9.65 24.19 14.29
N GLY A 70 10.86 23.64 14.41
CA GLY A 70 11.94 23.76 13.43
C GLY A 70 11.74 22.87 12.21
N LYS A 71 12.45 23.21 11.13
CA LYS A 71 12.44 22.49 9.85
C LYS A 71 13.86 22.22 9.37
N ARG A 72 14.05 21.09 8.68
CA ARG A 72 15.29 20.76 7.96
C ARG A 72 14.94 20.23 6.58
N GLU A 73 15.60 20.77 5.58
CA GLU A 73 15.58 20.22 4.23
C GLU A 73 16.72 19.21 4.06
N LEU A 74 16.46 18.17 3.27
CA LEU A 74 17.43 17.14 2.92
C LEU A 74 17.17 16.67 1.50
N GLU A 75 18.22 16.14 0.88
CA GLU A 75 18.16 15.54 -0.45
C GLU A 75 18.56 14.07 -0.34
N LEU A 76 17.79 13.18 -0.98
CA LEU A 76 18.07 11.76 -1.08
C LEU A 76 18.15 11.37 -2.54
N ASP A 77 19.09 10.48 -2.88
CA ASP A 77 19.17 9.90 -4.22
C ASP A 77 18.07 8.84 -4.41
N ILE A 78 16.86 9.32 -4.72
CA ILE A 78 15.68 8.50 -4.93
C ILE A 78 15.58 7.90 -6.34
N ASN A 79 16.39 8.40 -7.29
CA ASN A 79 16.36 7.96 -8.68
C ASN A 79 17.23 6.71 -8.93
N SER A 80 17.98 6.28 -7.92
CA SER A 80 18.83 5.08 -7.97
C SER A 80 18.05 3.76 -7.96
N VAL A 81 16.76 3.79 -7.62
CA VAL A 81 15.91 2.60 -7.48
C VAL A 81 14.99 2.45 -8.69
N ASP A 82 15.10 1.31 -9.37
CA ASP A 82 14.21 0.93 -10.47
C ASP A 82 13.03 0.08 -9.97
N GLY A 83 11.86 0.29 -10.57
CA GLY A 83 10.60 -0.33 -10.16
C GLY A 83 9.39 0.30 -10.88
N GLU A 84 8.28 -0.41 -11.00
CA GLU A 84 7.06 0.14 -11.58
C GLU A 84 6.32 1.07 -10.61
N ILE A 85 6.30 0.68 -9.33
CA ILE A 85 5.73 1.42 -8.22
C ILE A 85 6.83 1.59 -7.17
N VAL A 86 7.15 2.83 -6.82
CA VAL A 86 8.22 3.14 -5.87
C VAL A 86 7.68 4.02 -4.75
N PHE A 87 7.94 3.60 -3.52
CA PHE A 87 7.62 4.35 -2.30
C PHE A 87 8.88 4.60 -1.48
N ILE A 88 8.93 5.74 -0.78
CA ILE A 88 9.86 5.96 0.31
C ILE A 88 9.09 6.04 1.63
N THR A 89 9.57 5.32 2.63
CA THR A 89 9.03 5.32 3.99
C THR A 89 10.08 5.89 4.94
N PHE A 90 9.71 6.91 5.72
CA PHE A 90 10.51 7.49 6.80
C PHE A 90 9.94 7.03 8.14
N SER A 91 10.72 6.29 8.93
CA SER A 91 10.36 5.81 10.27
C SER A 91 11.14 6.58 11.34
N PHE A 92 10.41 7.10 12.34
CA PHE A 92 10.97 7.89 13.45
C PHE A 92 10.97 7.09 14.74
N ILE A 93 12.15 6.72 15.22
CA ILE A 93 12.35 5.71 16.26
C ILE A 93 13.06 6.30 17.47
N LEU A 94 12.68 5.89 18.68
CA LEU A 94 13.36 6.32 19.91
C LEU A 94 14.77 5.74 20.01
N LYS A 95 15.77 6.60 20.22
CA LYS A 95 17.18 6.21 20.43
C LYS A 95 17.47 5.71 21.85
N SER A 96 16.65 6.08 22.82
CA SER A 96 16.79 5.68 24.22
C SER A 96 15.45 5.44 24.91
N ASP A 97 15.50 4.74 26.05
CA ASP A 97 14.32 4.48 26.88
C ASP A 97 13.71 5.79 27.39
N CYS A 98 12.38 5.89 27.29
CA CYS A 98 11.57 6.91 27.94
C CYS A 98 10.71 6.27 29.03
N PHE A 99 10.11 7.09 29.90
CA PHE A 99 9.17 6.60 30.92
C PHE A 99 7.99 5.80 30.33
N TRP A 100 7.56 6.13 29.11
CA TRP A 100 6.36 5.59 28.47
C TRP A 100 6.64 4.55 27.37
N ALA A 101 7.88 4.41 26.90
CA ALA A 101 8.27 3.43 25.88
C ALA A 101 9.77 3.13 25.92
N LYS A 102 10.14 1.95 25.41
CA LYS A 102 11.53 1.50 25.29
C LYS A 102 12.19 2.07 24.05
N LYS A 103 13.54 2.10 24.05
CA LYS A 103 14.36 2.29 22.86
C LYS A 103 13.86 1.38 21.74
N GLY A 104 13.86 1.89 20.50
CA GLY A 104 13.37 1.14 19.34
C GLY A 104 11.87 1.26 19.10
N TYR A 105 11.13 1.96 19.96
CA TYR A 105 9.72 2.26 19.70
C TYR A 105 9.57 3.29 18.58
N GLU A 106 8.82 2.93 17.53
CA GLU A 106 8.47 3.85 16.46
C GLU A 106 7.37 4.82 16.90
N ILE A 107 7.69 6.11 16.86
CA ILE A 107 6.79 7.19 17.26
C ILE A 107 5.79 7.47 16.14
N THR A 108 6.28 7.60 14.91
CA THR A 108 5.49 7.82 13.71
C THR A 108 6.29 7.37 12.48
N PHE A 109 5.61 7.22 11.35
CA PHE A 109 6.22 7.07 10.04
C PHE A 109 5.50 7.94 9.02
N GLU A 110 6.15 8.24 7.90
CA GLU A 110 5.53 8.87 6.73
C GLU A 110 5.93 8.12 5.47
N GLN A 111 4.97 7.76 4.63
CA GLN A 111 5.22 7.09 3.35
C GLN A 111 4.80 8.02 2.21
N ILE A 112 5.68 8.17 1.22
CA ILE A 112 5.50 9.06 0.08
C ILE A 112 5.70 8.23 -1.20
N GLU A 113 4.73 8.33 -2.11
CA GLU A 113 4.84 7.76 -3.46
C GLU A 113 5.87 8.56 -4.26
N LEU A 114 6.85 7.87 -4.83
CA LEU A 114 7.87 8.45 -5.70
C LEU A 114 7.62 8.15 -7.17
N LYS A 115 6.99 6.99 -7.45
CA LYS A 115 6.62 6.58 -8.80
C LYS A 115 5.38 5.71 -8.72
N SER A 116 4.38 6.06 -9.52
CA SER A 116 3.18 5.25 -9.70
C SER A 116 3.22 4.52 -11.03
N LEU A 117 2.53 3.38 -11.11
CA LEU A 117 2.33 2.66 -12.36
C LEU A 117 1.65 3.57 -13.40
N ALA A 118 2.39 3.99 -14.41
CA ALA A 118 1.77 4.55 -15.60
C ALA A 118 1.03 3.42 -16.31
N LEU A 119 -0.28 3.57 -16.52
CA LEU A 119 -1.06 2.64 -17.33
C LEU A 119 -0.49 2.63 -18.76
N GLN A 120 0.47 1.73 -19.02
CA GLN A 120 0.93 1.50 -20.38
C GLN A 120 -0.14 0.69 -21.09
N LYS A 121 -0.54 1.15 -22.29
CA LYS A 121 -1.28 0.29 -23.21
C LYS A 121 -0.32 -0.83 -23.59
N THR A 122 -0.41 -1.96 -22.91
CA THR A 122 0.26 -3.17 -23.37
C THR A 122 -0.39 -3.52 -24.71
N ASP A 123 0.41 -3.54 -25.78
CA ASP A 123 -0.03 -4.21 -27.00
C ASP A 123 -0.39 -5.63 -26.59
N ILE A 124 -1.66 -6.00 -26.75
CA ILE A 124 -2.12 -7.36 -26.48
C ILE A 124 -1.34 -8.23 -27.46
N VAL A 125 -0.25 -8.84 -26.99
CA VAL A 125 0.42 -9.91 -27.70
C VAL A 125 -0.59 -11.03 -27.75
N THR A 126 -1.36 -11.04 -28.83
CA THR A 126 -2.24 -12.14 -29.19
C THR A 126 -1.32 -13.31 -29.53
N LYS A 127 -0.82 -14.00 -28.49
CA LYS A 127 -0.45 -15.40 -28.66
C LYS A 127 -1.66 -16.03 -29.34
N LYS A 128 -1.45 -16.71 -30.48
CA LYS A 128 -2.48 -17.52 -31.12
C LYS A 128 -2.98 -18.52 -30.09
N SER A 129 -4.02 -18.15 -29.36
CA SER A 129 -4.75 -19.03 -28.47
C SER A 129 -5.87 -19.60 -29.28
N THR A 130 -6.14 -20.89 -29.09
CA THR A 130 -7.37 -21.49 -29.55
C THR A 130 -8.54 -20.67 -28.98
N ALA A 131 -9.50 -20.33 -29.84
CA ALA A 131 -10.71 -19.67 -29.39
C ALA A 131 -11.41 -20.56 -28.35
N PRO A 132 -11.93 -20.01 -27.25
CA PRO A 132 -12.68 -20.81 -26.29
C PRO A 132 -13.92 -21.40 -26.95
N GLU A 133 -14.27 -22.63 -26.58
CA GLU A 133 -15.52 -23.25 -27.00
C GLU A 133 -16.68 -22.62 -26.20
N ILE A 134 -17.76 -22.26 -26.89
CA ILE A 134 -18.97 -21.73 -26.25
C ILE A 134 -20.09 -22.76 -26.37
N CYS A 135 -20.50 -23.35 -25.25
CA CYS A 135 -21.64 -24.27 -25.20
C CYS A 135 -22.85 -23.56 -24.57
N ARG A 136 -23.97 -23.51 -25.27
CA ARG A 136 -25.24 -23.00 -24.72
C ARG A 136 -26.11 -24.17 -24.26
N LYS A 137 -26.44 -24.21 -22.98
CA LYS A 137 -27.35 -25.19 -22.37
C LYS A 137 -28.57 -24.47 -21.80
N THR A 138 -29.62 -25.22 -21.48
CA THR A 138 -30.80 -24.65 -20.82
C THR A 138 -30.39 -24.03 -19.47
N GLY A 139 -30.54 -22.71 -19.33
CA GLY A 139 -30.25 -21.99 -18.09
C GLY A 139 -28.80 -21.50 -17.93
N ILE A 140 -27.86 -21.99 -18.75
CA ILE A 140 -26.40 -21.77 -18.59
C ILE A 140 -25.70 -21.56 -19.93
N ILE A 141 -24.75 -20.62 -19.97
CA ILE A 141 -23.76 -20.47 -21.04
C ILE A 141 -22.40 -20.88 -20.47
N GLU A 142 -21.75 -21.88 -21.07
CA GLU A 142 -20.40 -22.32 -20.70
C GLU A 142 -19.38 -21.75 -21.70
N VAL A 143 -18.28 -21.19 -21.19
CA VAL A 143 -17.11 -20.79 -21.96
C VAL A 143 -15.95 -21.67 -21.52
N LYS A 144 -15.41 -22.47 -22.42
CA LYS A 144 -14.42 -23.52 -22.13
C LYS A 144 -13.09 -23.24 -22.82
N THR A 145 -12.03 -23.41 -22.06
CA THR A 145 -10.65 -23.57 -22.54
C THR A 145 -10.16 -24.96 -22.14
N GLU A 146 -8.92 -25.30 -22.48
CA GLU A 146 -8.30 -26.58 -22.08
C GLU A 146 -8.36 -26.82 -20.56
N LYS A 147 -8.21 -25.76 -19.76
CA LYS A 147 -8.06 -25.85 -18.30
C LYS A 147 -9.19 -25.20 -17.51
N THR A 148 -10.00 -24.36 -18.15
CA THR A 148 -10.98 -23.53 -17.47
C THR A 148 -12.35 -23.67 -18.09
N THR A 149 -13.39 -23.86 -17.29
CA THR A 149 -14.79 -23.70 -17.70
C THR A 149 -15.44 -22.62 -16.85
N LEU A 150 -15.91 -21.56 -17.50
CA LEU A 150 -16.73 -20.52 -16.89
C LEU A 150 -18.19 -20.80 -17.22
N SER A 151 -19.06 -20.82 -16.22
CA SER A 151 -20.50 -20.99 -16.43
C SER A 151 -21.24 -19.73 -16.04
N PHE A 152 -22.06 -19.18 -16.92
CA PHE A 152 -22.90 -18.00 -16.68
C PHE A 152 -24.36 -18.40 -16.68
N CYS A 153 -25.16 -17.89 -15.74
CA CYS A 153 -26.60 -18.07 -15.77
C CYS A 153 -27.20 -17.20 -16.88
N ASN A 154 -27.93 -17.80 -17.83
CA ASN A 154 -28.49 -17.07 -18.97
C ASN A 154 -29.69 -16.15 -18.61
N LYS A 155 -30.25 -16.29 -17.40
CA LYS A 155 -31.34 -15.45 -16.89
C LYS A 155 -30.82 -14.23 -16.12
N THR A 156 -29.81 -14.43 -15.27
CA THR A 156 -29.28 -13.37 -14.39
C THR A 156 -28.02 -12.71 -14.94
N GLY A 157 -27.35 -13.31 -15.93
CA GLY A 157 -26.05 -12.87 -16.44
C GLY A 157 -24.88 -13.12 -15.49
N MET A 158 -25.14 -13.68 -14.30
CA MET A 158 -24.13 -13.84 -13.26
C MET A 158 -23.26 -15.08 -13.47
N LEU A 159 -22.00 -14.98 -13.06
CA LEU A 159 -21.06 -16.09 -13.03
C LEU A 159 -21.51 -17.13 -12.01
N ALA A 160 -21.86 -18.32 -12.49
CA ALA A 160 -22.40 -19.41 -11.70
C ALA A 160 -21.31 -20.38 -11.21
N SER A 161 -20.25 -20.61 -12.00
CA SER A 161 -19.11 -21.43 -11.58
C SER A 161 -17.83 -21.06 -12.33
N ILE A 162 -16.69 -21.35 -11.71
CA ILE A 162 -15.37 -21.36 -12.36
C ILE A 162 -14.77 -22.73 -12.06
N ILE A 163 -14.65 -23.58 -13.06
CA ILE A 163 -13.96 -24.87 -12.93
C ILE A 163 -12.56 -24.67 -13.48
N LEU A 164 -11.54 -24.76 -12.62
CA LEU A 164 -10.13 -24.69 -12.99
C LEU A 164 -9.50 -26.07 -12.75
N ASN A 165 -8.91 -26.67 -13.77
CA ASN A 165 -8.32 -28.01 -13.73
C ASN A 165 -9.26 -29.05 -13.09
N GLY A 166 -10.54 -29.02 -13.48
CA GLY A 166 -11.58 -29.93 -12.97
C GLY A 166 -12.13 -29.60 -11.58
N LYS A 167 -11.59 -28.60 -10.87
CA LYS A 167 -12.07 -28.18 -9.55
C LYS A 167 -12.87 -26.89 -9.63
N ASN A 168 -14.11 -26.90 -9.12
CA ASN A 168 -14.87 -25.67 -8.96
C ASN A 168 -14.24 -24.81 -7.84
N ILE A 169 -13.85 -23.58 -8.17
CA ILE A 169 -13.27 -22.62 -7.22
C ILE A 169 -14.29 -21.63 -6.66
N LEU A 170 -15.53 -21.67 -7.17
CA LEU A 170 -16.65 -20.90 -6.62
C LEU A 170 -17.54 -21.80 -5.77
N GLU A 171 -17.62 -21.51 -4.48
CA GLU A 171 -18.57 -22.16 -3.58
C GLU A 171 -20.01 -21.68 -3.79
N LYS A 172 -20.16 -20.40 -4.14
CA LYS A 172 -21.45 -19.75 -4.44
C LYS A 172 -21.34 -18.97 -5.74
N LYS A 173 -22.49 -18.81 -6.41
CA LYS A 173 -22.59 -17.97 -7.61
C LYS A 173 -22.21 -16.53 -7.26
N ALA A 174 -21.57 -15.84 -8.19
CA ALA A 174 -21.32 -14.41 -8.06
C ALA A 174 -22.65 -13.66 -7.91
N GLY A 175 -22.62 -12.58 -7.14
CA GLY A 175 -23.77 -11.75 -6.83
C GLY A 175 -23.36 -10.29 -6.68
N LEU A 176 -24.33 -9.40 -6.86
CA LEU A 176 -24.16 -8.00 -6.51
C LEU A 176 -24.42 -7.84 -5.01
N SER A 177 -23.44 -7.35 -4.26
CA SER A 177 -23.65 -6.95 -2.86
C SER A 177 -23.86 -5.44 -2.79
N LEU A 178 -25.05 -5.03 -2.34
CA LEU A 178 -25.39 -3.62 -2.07
C LEU A 178 -25.45 -3.33 -0.55
N TYR A 179 -24.98 -4.27 0.26
CA TYR A 179 -25.12 -4.23 1.71
C TYR A 179 -23.79 -4.50 2.38
N ARG A 180 -23.57 -3.81 3.52
CA ARG A 180 -22.57 -4.17 4.52
C ARG A 180 -23.27 -4.37 5.85
N ALA A 181 -22.74 -5.26 6.69
CA ALA A 181 -23.27 -5.41 8.04
C ALA A 181 -23.20 -4.05 8.79
N PRO A 182 -24.28 -3.64 9.49
CA PRO A 182 -24.34 -2.36 10.17
C PRO A 182 -23.33 -2.34 11.32
N ILE A 183 -22.76 -1.17 11.55
CA ILE A 183 -21.96 -0.84 12.72
C ILE A 183 -22.75 0.11 13.62
N ASP A 184 -22.27 0.37 14.84
CA ASP A 184 -22.97 1.22 15.81
C ASP A 184 -23.32 2.64 15.31
N ASN A 185 -22.59 3.15 14.31
CA ASN A 185 -22.80 4.49 13.73
C ASN A 185 -23.82 4.52 12.57
N ASP A 186 -24.26 3.37 12.07
CA ASP A 186 -25.28 3.28 11.01
C ASP A 186 -26.69 3.53 11.56
#